data_AF-V4BNY4-F1
#
_entry.id   AF-V4BNY4-F1
#
_cell.length_a   1.000
_cell.length_b   1.000
_cell.length_c   1.000
_cell.angle_alpha   90.00
_cell.angle_beta   90.00
_cell.angle_gamma   90.00
#
_symmetry.space_group_name_H-M   'P 1'
#
loop_
_entity.id
_entity.type
_entity.pdbx_description
1 polymer ?
#
loop_
_entity_poly.entity_id
_entity_poly.type
_entity_poly.pdbx_seq_one_letter_code
_entity_poly.pdbx_strand_id
1 'polypeptide(L)'
;CDLISQDIVAIIGITNASSLSTIQSYSNTFNIPFISIGSTHNFTLPSPFQIYLRPAYMGAIVDILEFYQYTKALYIYDTDEGL
;
A
#
# COMPACT_ATOMS: atom_id res chain seq x y z
N CYS A 1 -7.66 -20.01 -0.66
CA CYS A 1 -8.15 -19.44 -1.94
C CYS A 1 -9.68 -19.45 -2.01
N ASP A 2 -10.33 -19.47 -0.85
CA ASP A 2 -11.76 -19.78 -0.74
C ASP A 2 -12.62 -18.66 -1.33
N LEU A 3 -12.15 -17.42 -1.18
CA LEU A 3 -12.75 -16.23 -1.79
C LEU A 3 -12.69 -16.27 -3.33
N ILE A 4 -11.60 -16.76 -3.92
CA ILE A 4 -11.44 -16.86 -5.38
C ILE A 4 -12.42 -17.91 -5.95
N SER A 5 -12.70 -18.99 -5.20
CA SER A 5 -13.68 -20.00 -5.60
C SER A 5 -15.14 -19.57 -5.46
N GLN A 6 -15.42 -18.39 -4.90
CA GLN A 6 -16.78 -17.93 -4.56
C GLN A 6 -17.38 -16.91 -5.56
N ASP A 7 -16.96 -16.88 -6.82
CA ASP A 7 -17.47 -15.95 -7.87
C ASP A 7 -17.59 -14.49 -7.38
N ILE A 8 -16.55 -14.00 -6.71
CA ILE A 8 -16.49 -12.64 -6.16
C ILE A 8 -16.08 -11.61 -7.22
N VAL A 9 -16.51 -10.36 -7.01
CA VAL A 9 -16.21 -9.24 -7.92
C VAL A 9 -14.95 -8.48 -7.51
N ALA A 10 -14.64 -8.41 -6.21
CA ALA A 10 -13.46 -7.75 -5.67
C ALA A 10 -13.15 -8.23 -4.24
N ILE A 11 -11.93 -8.01 -3.78
CA ILE A 11 -11.47 -8.31 -2.42
C ILE A 11 -11.10 -7.00 -1.73
N ILE A 12 -11.54 -6.80 -0.49
CA ILE A 12 -11.14 -5.67 0.35
C ILE A 12 -10.35 -6.22 1.54
N GLY A 13 -9.20 -5.65 1.85
CA GLY A 13 -8.40 -6.14 2.97
C GLY A 13 -7.26 -5.24 3.42
N ILE A 14 -6.60 -5.67 4.49
CA ILE A 14 -5.38 -5.08 5.04
C ILE A 14 -4.22 -5.97 4.61
N THR A 15 -3.13 -5.33 4.16
CA THR A 15 -1.92 -6.03 3.72
C THR A 15 -0.71 -5.53 4.49
N ASN A 16 0.22 -6.45 4.75
CA ASN A 16 1.52 -6.14 5.31
C ASN A 16 2.56 -6.21 4.18
N ALA A 17 3.75 -5.65 4.38
CA ALA A 17 4.82 -5.66 3.38
C ALA A 17 5.16 -7.07 2.86
N SER A 18 5.09 -8.08 3.76
CA SER A 18 5.38 -9.48 3.42
C SER A 18 4.28 -10.17 2.60
N SER A 19 3.01 -9.81 2.79
CA SER A 19 1.87 -10.46 2.12
C SER A 19 1.47 -9.78 0.81
N LEU A 20 1.86 -8.53 0.62
CA LEU A 20 1.49 -7.73 -0.55
C LEU A 20 1.87 -8.39 -1.87
N SER A 21 3.12 -8.81 -2.02
CA SER A 21 3.63 -9.37 -3.29
C SER A 21 2.84 -10.61 -3.71
N THR A 22 2.43 -11.41 -2.73
CA THR A 22 1.57 -12.58 -2.94
C THR A 22 0.19 -12.13 -3.42
N ILE A 23 -0.46 -11.23 -2.69
CA ILE A 23 -1.81 -10.74 -3.05
C ILE A 23 -1.84 -10.09 -4.43
N GLN A 24 -0.83 -9.28 -4.76
CA GLN A 24 -0.67 -8.68 -6.09
C GLN A 24 -0.56 -9.74 -7.17
N SER A 25 0.25 -10.78 -6.96
CA SER A 25 0.41 -11.87 -7.92
C SER A 25 -0.90 -12.62 -8.16
N TYR A 26 -1.66 -12.93 -7.10
CA TYR A 26 -2.98 -13.57 -7.22
C TYR A 26 -4.00 -12.66 -7.91
N SER A 27 -4.13 -11.42 -7.45
CA SER A 27 -5.04 -10.43 -8.02
C SER A 27 -4.81 -10.22 -9.51
N ASN A 28 -3.55 -10.13 -9.93
CA ASN A 28 -3.16 -10.00 -11.34
C ASN A 28 -3.44 -11.27 -12.15
N THR A 29 -3.20 -12.45 -11.58
CA THR A 29 -3.40 -13.73 -12.28
C THR A 29 -4.88 -14.01 -12.53
N PHE A 30 -5.73 -13.72 -11.54
CA PHE A 30 -7.16 -14.02 -11.60
C PHE A 30 -8.02 -12.83 -12.08
N ASN A 31 -7.39 -11.68 -12.37
CA ASN A 31 -8.07 -10.43 -12.74
C ASN A 31 -9.12 -9.99 -11.69
N ILE A 32 -8.85 -10.25 -10.42
CA ILE A 32 -9.73 -9.89 -9.30
C ILE A 32 -9.18 -8.62 -8.65
N PRO A 33 -9.90 -7.49 -8.69
CA PRO A 33 -9.48 -6.27 -8.02
C PRO A 33 -9.30 -6.48 -6.51
N PHE A 34 -8.14 -6.04 -6.00
CA PHE A 34 -7.86 -5.98 -4.57
C PHE A 34 -7.81 -4.52 -4.11
N ILE A 35 -8.62 -4.20 -3.11
CA ILE A 35 -8.73 -2.88 -2.51
C ILE A 35 -8.02 -2.93 -1.14
N SER A 36 -6.87 -2.26 -1.05
CA SER A 36 -6.09 -2.16 0.18
C SER A 36 -6.48 -0.91 0.98
N ILE A 37 -6.87 -1.13 2.23
CA ILE A 37 -7.08 -0.08 3.25
C ILE A 37 -5.87 0.07 4.19
N GLY A 38 -4.84 -0.76 4.01
CA GLY A 38 -3.69 -0.89 4.91
C GLY A 38 -2.53 0.06 4.58
N SER A 39 -1.31 -0.48 4.58
CA SER A 39 -0.10 0.31 4.33
C SER A 39 -0.11 1.00 2.95
N THR A 40 0.49 2.20 2.90
CA THR A 40 0.79 2.90 1.65
C THR A 40 2.02 2.27 1.02
N HIS A 41 1.93 1.90 -0.26
CA HIS A 41 3.10 1.39 -0.98
C HIS A 41 3.51 2.30 -2.12
N ASN A 42 4.82 2.27 -2.40
CA ASN A 42 5.45 3.13 -3.39
C ASN A 42 4.78 2.95 -4.76
N PHE A 43 4.22 4.03 -5.27
CA PHE A 43 3.49 4.14 -6.53
C PHE A 43 4.41 4.14 -7.76
N THR A 44 5.65 3.62 -7.64
CA THR A 44 6.66 3.74 -8.68
C THR A 44 6.30 2.97 -9.95
N LEU A 45 5.39 1.98 -9.87
CA LEU A 45 4.78 1.35 -11.03
C LEU A 45 3.26 1.23 -10.88
N PRO A 46 2.48 1.47 -11.95
CA PRO A 46 1.07 1.14 -11.96
C PRO A 46 0.90 -0.39 -11.80
N SER A 47 0.33 -0.81 -10.67
CA SER A 47 0.02 -2.21 -10.41
C SER A 47 -1.43 -2.46 -10.86
N PRO A 48 -1.65 -3.29 -11.90
CA PRO A 48 -3.01 -3.60 -12.35
C PRO A 48 -3.78 -4.30 -11.22
N PHE A 49 -5.11 -4.19 -11.24
CA PHE A 49 -6.01 -4.79 -10.25
C PHE A 49 -5.75 -4.42 -8.76
N GLN A 50 -4.94 -3.40 -8.49
CA GLN A 50 -4.72 -2.88 -7.15
C GLN A 50 -5.36 -1.50 -6.99
N ILE A 51 -6.12 -1.32 -5.91
CA ILE A 51 -6.70 -0.04 -5.51
C ILE A 51 -6.22 0.24 -4.09
N TYR A 52 -5.48 1.32 -3.89
CA TYR A 52 -5.03 1.75 -2.57
C TYR A 52 -5.90 2.91 -2.10
N LEU A 53 -6.54 2.75 -0.95
CA LEU A 53 -7.39 3.79 -0.35
C LEU A 53 -6.61 4.71 0.59
N ARG A 54 -5.46 4.27 1.12
CA ARG A 54 -4.60 5.12 1.95
C ARG A 54 -3.76 6.04 1.05
N PRO A 55 -3.88 7.37 1.17
CA PRO A 55 -3.12 8.31 0.33
C PRO A 55 -1.64 8.32 0.71
N ALA A 56 -0.78 8.65 -0.25
CA ALA A 56 0.64 8.86 -0.01
C ALA A 56 0.85 10.04 0.95
N TYR A 57 1.45 9.80 2.12
CA TYR A 57 1.61 10.83 3.15
C TYR A 57 3.06 11.36 3.28
N MET A 58 4.03 10.74 2.61
CA MET A 58 5.44 11.17 2.69
C MET A 58 5.65 12.61 2.21
N GLY A 59 4.94 13.04 1.16
CA GLY A 59 4.98 14.43 0.70
C GLY A 59 4.57 15.42 1.79
N ALA A 60 3.46 15.13 2.49
CA ALA A 60 2.98 15.98 3.59
C ALA A 60 3.97 16.03 4.77
N ILE A 61 4.70 14.94 5.05
CA ILE A 61 5.76 14.94 6.07
C ILE A 61 6.89 15.89 5.66
N VAL A 62 7.34 15.82 4.40
CA VAL A 62 8.38 16.72 3.88
C VAL A 62 7.91 18.17 3.94
N ASP A 63 6.68 18.47 3.53
CA ASP A 63 6.10 19.81 3.58
C ASP A 63 6.12 20.38 5.02
N ILE A 64 5.84 19.57 6.03
CA ILE A 64 5.89 19.97 7.44
C ILE A 64 7.33 20.26 7.89
N LEU A 65 8.30 19.45 7.46
CA LEU A 65 9.71 19.67 7.79
C LEU A 65 10.22 20.99 7.20
N GLU A 66 9.83 21.30 5.96
CA GLU A 66 10.15 22.56 5.29
C GLU A 66 9.44 23.76 5.95
N PHE A 67 8.15 23.62 6.27
CA PHE A 67 7.35 24.67 6.91
C PHE A 67 7.94 25.13 8.25
N TYR A 68 8.38 24.19 9.09
CA TYR A 68 9.01 24.49 10.38
C TYR A 68 10.52 24.75 10.29
N GLN A 69 11.10 24.71 9.08
CA GLN A 69 12.53 24.92 8.83
C GLN A 69 13.44 24.04 9.70
N TYR A 70 13.06 22.76 9.89
CA TYR A 70 13.90 21.82 10.63
C TYR A 70 15.22 21.58 9.88
N THR A 71 16.34 21.97 10.48
CA THR A 71 17.69 21.73 9.93
C THR A 71 18.26 20.37 10.32
N LYS A 72 17.73 19.76 11.39
CA LYS A 72 18.05 18.41 11.85
C LYS A 72 16.80 17.76 12.44
N ALA A 73 16.53 16.51 12.07
CA ALA A 73 15.45 15.72 12.62
C ALA A 73 15.93 14.29 12.89
N LEU A 74 15.37 13.66 13.92
CA LEU A 74 15.54 12.23 14.17
C LEU A 74 14.35 11.50 13.53
N TYR A 75 14.64 10.56 12.63
CA TYR A 75 13.62 9.76 11.97
C TYR A 75 13.62 8.35 12.57
N ILE A 76 12.53 7.99 13.26
CA ILE A 76 12.29 6.65 13.78
C ILE A 76 11.22 6.03 12.90
N TYR A 77 11.52 4.87 12.32
CA TYR A 77 10.63 4.19 11.38
C TYR A 77 10.50 2.70 11.71
N ASP A 78 9.40 2.11 11.26
CA ASP A 78 9.14 0.68 11.32
C ASP A 78 9.25 0.09 9.90
N THR A 79 10.01 -0.99 9.77
CA THR A 79 10.18 -1.70 8.49
C THR A 79 8.90 -2.37 8.02
N ASP A 80 7.98 -2.70 8.91
CA ASP A 80 6.72 -3.38 8.57
C ASP A 80 5.73 -2.47 7.83
N GLU A 81 5.85 -1.14 8.01
CA GLU A 81 5.01 -0.16 7.30
C GLU A 81 5.49 0.11 5.86
N GLY A 82 6.65 -0.42 5.44
CA GLY A 82 7.14 -0.31 4.07
C GLY A 82 7.86 1.01 3.78
N LEU A 83 9.17 0.98 3.98
CA LEU A 83 10.17 1.87 3.37
C LEU A 83 11.07 1.07 2.44
#